data_AF-A0A3Q0SI16-F1
#
_entry.id   AF-A0A3Q0SI16-F1
#
_cell.length_a   1.000
_cell.length_b   1.000
_cell.length_c   1.000
_cell.angle_alpha   90.00
_cell.angle_beta   90.00
_cell.angle_gamma   90.00
#
_symmetry.space_group_name_H-M   'P 1'
#
loop_
_entity.id
_entity.type
_entity.pdbx_description
1 polymer ?
#
loop_
_entity_poly.entity_id
_entity_poly.type
_entity_poly.pdbx_seq_one_letter_code
_entity_poly.pdbx_strand_id
1 'polypeptide(L)' 'QKTKEHDVVQRQRVVDLWKDGKSEGAIGHELRMPKSTVHSIIVKYRLSNTVENLPRDAWIKQLWNVTKNKTRT' A
#
# COMPACT_ATOMS: atom_id res chain seq x y z
N GLN A 1 -17.56 -2.93 14.47
CA GLN A 1 -17.85 -2.93 13.01
C GLN A 1 -16.62 -3.47 12.28
N LYS A 2 -16.74 -4.60 11.55
CA LYS A 2 -15.65 -5.07 10.70
C LYS A 2 -15.48 -4.06 9.56
N THR A 3 -14.33 -3.38 9.51
CA THR A 3 -13.97 -2.47 8.43
C THR A 3 -13.98 -3.26 7.12
N LYS A 4 -14.89 -2.92 6.20
CA LYS A 4 -14.86 -3.42 4.82
C LYS A 4 -13.48 -3.10 4.26
N GLU A 5 -12.71 -4.13 3.95
CA GLU A 5 -11.43 -3.95 3.27
C GLU A 5 -11.69 -3.27 1.92
N HIS A 6 -10.83 -2.32 1.54
CA HIS A 6 -10.91 -1.68 0.23
C HIS A 6 -10.66 -2.69 -0.88
N ASP A 7 -11.43 -2.58 -1.97
CA ASP A 7 -11.28 -3.47 -3.12
C ASP A 7 -9.89 -3.30 -3.77
N VAL A 8 -9.39 -4.36 -4.41
CA VAL A 8 -8.13 -4.36 -5.18
C VAL A 8 -8.15 -3.22 -6.21
N VAL A 9 -9.30 -2.99 -6.85
CA VAL A 9 -9.48 -1.91 -7.83
C VAL A 9 -9.22 -0.53 -7.22
N GLN A 10 -9.68 -0.27 -5.99
CA GLN A 10 -9.43 1.01 -5.31
C GLN A 10 -7.96 1.17 -4.92
N ARG A 11 -7.32 0.09 -4.46
CA ARG A 11 -5.88 0.10 -4.14
C ARG A 11 -5.02 0.30 -5.38
N GLN A 12 -5.40 -0.31 -6.50
CA GLN A 12 -4.73 -0.12 -7.78
C GLN A 12 -4.82 1.35 -8.23
N ARG A 13 -6.01 1.95 -8.14
CA ARG A 13 -6.21 3.38 -8.46
C ARG A 13 -5.30 4.30 -7.65
N VAL A 14 -5.08 4.01 -6.35
CA VAL A 14 -4.14 4.76 -5.51
C VAL A 14 -2.72 4.67 -6.05
N VAL A 15 -2.28 3.45 -6.40
CA VAL A 15 -0.92 3.21 -6.89
C VAL A 15 -0.71 3.88 -8.24
N ASP A 16 -1.70 3.84 -9.14
CA ASP A 16 -1.64 4.49 -10.45
C ASP A 16 -1.47 6.01 -10.28
N LEU A 17 -2.33 6.65 -9.48
CA LEU A 17 -2.25 8.09 -9.23
C LEU A 17 -0.94 8.51 -8.52
N TRP A 18 -0.41 7.64 -7.64
CA TRP A 18 0.88 7.89 -7.00
C TRP A 18 2.05 7.77 -7.98
N LYS A 19 2.01 6.80 -8.91
CA LYS A 19 2.99 6.66 -9.99
C LYS A 19 2.96 7.83 -10.96
N ASP A 20 1.78 8.41 -11.19
CA ASP A 20 1.60 9.66 -11.94
C ASP A 20 2.13 10.90 -11.18
N GLY A 21 2.63 10.74 -9.95
CA GLY A 21 3.25 11.79 -9.15
C GLY A 21 2.27 12.62 -8.33
N LYS A 22 0.99 12.22 -8.22
CA LYS A 22 0.05 12.93 -7.33
C LYS A 22 0.42 12.75 -5.86
N SER A 23 0.20 13.80 -5.07
CA SER A 23 0.40 13.77 -3.63
C SER A 23 -0.66 12.93 -2.92
N GLU A 24 -0.30 12.29 -1.79
CA GLU A 24 -1.23 11.45 -1.02
C GLU A 24 -2.51 12.19 -0.59
N GLY A 25 -2.40 13.50 -0.32
CA GLY A 25 -3.56 14.34 0.03
C GLY A 25 -4.52 14.53 -1.13
N ALA A 26 -3.99 14.80 -2.33
CA ALA A 26 -4.79 14.92 -3.55
C ALA A 26 -5.48 13.59 -3.90
N ILE A 27 -4.75 12.48 -3.79
CA ILE A 27 -5.29 11.13 -4.00
C ILE A 27 -6.42 10.83 -3.00
N GLY A 28 -6.22 11.15 -1.72
CA GLY A 28 -7.23 10.96 -0.68
C GLY A 28 -8.51 11.75 -0.95
N HIS A 29 -8.38 13.00 -1.41
CA HIS A 29 -9.52 13.82 -1.79
C HIS A 29 -10.27 13.26 -3.01
N GLU A 30 -9.56 12.87 -4.06
CA GLU A 30 -10.12 12.33 -5.30
C GLU A 30 -10.85 11.00 -5.08
N LEU A 31 -10.28 10.11 -4.28
CA LEU A 31 -10.83 8.78 -4.01
C LEU A 31 -11.71 8.73 -2.75
N ARG A 32 -11.92 9.88 -2.08
CA ARG A 32 -12.64 10.00 -0.80
C ARG A 32 -12.11 9.03 0.26
N MET A 33 -10.79 8.89 0.33
CA MET A 33 -10.11 8.04 1.30
C MET A 33 -9.29 8.88 2.29
N PRO A 34 -9.22 8.46 3.57
CA PRO A 34 -8.33 9.08 4.52
C PRO A 34 -6.88 9.03 4.03
N LYS A 35 -6.12 10.12 4.24
CA LYS A 35 -4.70 10.19 3.87
C LYS A 35 -3.89 9.05 4.48
N SER A 36 -4.18 8.65 5.71
CA SER A 36 -3.53 7.52 6.40
C SER A 36 -3.74 6.19 5.66
N THR A 37 -4.93 5.97 5.07
CA THR A 37 -5.23 4.80 4.26
C THR A 37 -4.43 4.81 2.97
N VAL A 38 -4.41 5.95 2.27
CA VAL A 38 -3.61 6.16 1.04
C VAL A 38 -2.14 5.88 1.31
N HIS A 39 -1.59 6.47 2.38
CA HIS A 39 -0.22 6.26 2.81
C HIS A 39 0.07 4.77 3.08
N SER A 40 -0.82 4.08 3.81
CA SER A 40 -0.67 2.66 4.12
C SER A 40 -0.64 1.78 2.86
N ILE A 41 -1.47 2.08 1.87
CA ILE A 41 -1.50 1.37 0.58
C ILE A 41 -0.19 1.59 -0.17
N ILE A 42 0.29 2.83 -0.27
CA ILE A 42 1.54 3.17 -0.96
C ILE A 42 2.74 2.50 -0.28
N VAL A 43 2.85 2.57 1.05
CA VAL A 43 3.93 1.92 1.81
C VAL A 43 3.93 0.42 1.56
N LYS A 44 2.76 -0.23 1.64
CA LYS A 44 2.59 -1.65 1.35
C LYS A 44 3.01 -2.00 -0.08
N TYR A 45 2.62 -1.19 -1.06
CA TYR A 45 3.00 -1.37 -2.45
C TYR A 45 4.51 -1.23 -2.64
N ARG A 46 5.16 -0.23 -2.05
CA ARG A 46 6.62 -0.05 -2.16
C ARG A 46 7.42 -1.23 -1.62
N LEU A 47 6.88 -1.94 -0.63
CA LEU A 47 7.55 -3.09 -0.01
C LEU A 47 7.33 -4.41 -0.75
N SER A 48 6.17 -4.58 -1.38
CA SER A 48 5.74 -5.87 -1.95
C SER A 48 5.60 -5.85 -3.48
N ASN A 49 5.60 -4.65 -4.07
CA ASN A 49 5.31 -4.36 -5.47
C ASN A 49 3.96 -4.94 -5.95
N THR A 50 3.02 -5.17 -5.03
CA THR A 50 1.68 -5.71 -5.32
C THR A 50 0.57 -4.92 -4.62
N VAL A 51 -0.59 -4.88 -5.25
CA VAL A 51 -1.84 -4.29 -4.71
C VAL A 51 -2.79 -5.35 -4.14
N GLU A 52 -2.43 -6.62 -4.29
CA GLU A 52 -3.16 -7.76 -3.75
C GLU A 52 -3.05 -7.81 -2.23
N ASN A 53 -4.15 -8.18 -1.56
CA ASN A 53 -4.11 -8.35 -0.11
C ASN A 53 -3.47 -9.70 0.18
N LEU A 54 -2.16 -9.71 0.46
CA LEU A 54 -1.49 -10.92 0.89
C LEU A 54 -2.07 -11.38 2.24
N PRO A 55 -2.19 -12.70 2.48
CA PRO A 55 -2.45 -13.22 3.82
C PRO A 55 -1.47 -12.61 4.82
N ARG A 56 -1.91 -12.33 6.06
CA ARG A 56 -1.09 -11.68 7.09
C ARG A 56 0.26 -12.38 7.31
N ASP A 57 0.32 -13.69 7.16
CA ASP A 57 1.55 -14.48 7.30
C ASP A 57 2.56 -14.26 6.17
N ALA A 58 2.07 -14.02 4.95
CA ALA A 58 2.92 -13.65 3.82
C ALA A 58 3.52 -12.24 4.00
N TRP A 59 2.77 -11.31 4.60
CA TRP A 59 3.30 -9.98 4.96
C TRP A 59 4.49 -10.04 5.92
N ILE A 60 4.42 -10.92 6.93
CA ILE A 60 5.50 -11.07 7.91
C ILE A 60 6.78 -11.58 7.25
N LYS A 61 6.69 -12.57 6.35
CA LYS A 61 7.85 -13.11 5.63
C LYS A 61 8.50 -12.07 4.72
N GLN A 62 7.71 -11.25 4.02
CA GLN A 62 8.25 -10.25 3.09
C GLN A 62 8.94 -9.10 3.83
N LEU A 63 8.34 -8.61 4.92
CA LEU A 63 8.97 -7.61 5.79
C LEU A 63 10.30 -8.11 6.36
N TRP A 64 10.35 -9.38 6.78
CA TRP A 64 11.57 -9.98 7.31
C TRP A 64 12.68 -10.14 6.25
N ASN A 65 12.31 -10.46 5.01
CA ASN A 65 13.28 -10.51 3.91
C ASN A 65 13.84 -9.11 3.58
N VAL A 66 13.00 -8.07 3.61
CA VAL A 66 13.45 -6.68 3.41
C VAL A 66 14.40 -6.24 4.52
N THR A 67 14.11 -6.54 5.79
CA THR A 67 14.99 -6.16 6.91
C THR A 67 16.33 -6.88 6.87
N LYS A 68 16.38 -8.14 6.42
CA LYS A 68 17.64 -8.88 6.26
C LYS A 68 18.51 -8.43 5.08
N ASN A 69 17.91 -7.93 4.01
CA ASN A 69 18.68 -7.43 2.87
C ASN A 69 19.28 -6.03 3.11
N LYS A 70 18.72 -5.27 4.07
CA LYS A 70 19.23 -3.94 4.45
C LYS A 70 20.49 -3.98 5.34
N THR A 71 20.81 -5.11 5.96
CA THR A 71 22.02 -5.30 6.78
C THR A 71 23.19 -5.94 6.01
N ARG A 72 23.06 -6.16 4.70
CA ARG A 72 24.12 -6.63 3.79
C ARG A 72 24.47 -5.56 2.74
N THR A 73 24.81 -4.37 3.20
CA THR A 73 25.55 -3.31 2.47
C THR A 73 26.28 -2.49 3.50
#